data_AF-A0A2G8JCQ4-F1
#
_entry.id   AF-A0A2G8JCQ4-F1
#
_cell.length_a   1.000
_cell.length_b   1.000
_cell.length_c   1.000
_cell.angle_alpha   90.00
_cell.angle_beta   90.00
_cell.angle_gamma   90.00
#
_symmetry.space_group_name_H-M   'P 1'
#
loop_
_entity.id
_entity.type
_entity.pdbx_description
1 polymer ?
#
loop_
_entity_poly.entity_id
_entity_poly.type
_entity_poly.pdbx_seq_one_letter_code
_entity_poly.pdbx_strand_id
1 'polypeptide(L)'
;MQTGLPQNFLAQIWMLSDIDGDGKLTSDEFVVAMHLVDMAKSGQTLPMTLPGEMVPPSFRRGRSSSFTAAAAVGLPPATGMSPANVMQQPPPPIGAVMVAPVPQGMLPKQESLDELTSRARIMPVTFEDRKKLNFDKGQQELQRRRALLEEEQKKEKDRQMEIEKREFEKRERVRLEQERRKQMEMEKMLARQREIEAEQEEQRRMLIEQREAARRQMERMRQLDMEKQRKQELEARRIKEQGDVAHLKAKSKTLVCEMETLDDKKNLLMKELSEGKTQITEVNTKMILMGQSRD
;
A
#
# COMPACT_ATOMS: atom_id res chain seq x y z
N MET A 1 6.58 -12.44 21.58
CA MET A 1 6.32 -13.77 20.97
C MET A 1 7.24 -14.77 21.66
N GLN A 2 6.79 -15.98 21.99
CA GLN A 2 7.69 -17.09 22.36
C GLN A 2 7.91 -17.95 21.11
N THR A 3 9.18 -18.18 20.74
CA THR A 3 9.53 -18.90 19.51
C THR A 3 9.53 -20.42 19.66
N GLY A 4 9.50 -20.93 20.90
CA GLY A 4 9.66 -22.34 21.24
C GLY A 4 11.10 -22.87 21.16
N LEU A 5 12.06 -22.02 20.78
CA LEU A 5 13.47 -22.40 20.62
C LEU A 5 14.22 -22.38 21.96
N PRO A 6 15.20 -23.28 22.20
CA PRO A 6 16.04 -23.23 23.40
C PRO A 6 16.86 -21.94 23.48
N GLN A 7 17.19 -21.50 24.71
CA GLN A 7 17.90 -20.24 24.97
C GLN A 7 19.22 -20.10 24.20
N ASN A 8 19.94 -21.21 23.98
CA ASN A 8 21.19 -21.22 23.22
C ASN A 8 20.99 -20.82 21.74
N PHE A 9 19.88 -21.26 21.12
CA PHE A 9 19.53 -20.87 19.76
C PHE A 9 19.07 -19.40 19.71
N LEU A 10 18.33 -18.93 20.72
CA LEU A 10 17.96 -17.52 20.83
C LEU A 10 19.18 -16.60 20.95
N ALA A 11 20.18 -16.98 21.73
CA ALA A 11 21.45 -16.26 21.85
C ALA A 11 22.26 -16.28 20.54
N GLN A 12 22.31 -17.43 19.84
CA GLN A 12 22.97 -17.52 18.53
C GLN A 12 22.27 -16.67 17.47
N ILE A 13 20.93 -16.68 17.42
CA ILE A 13 20.14 -15.86 16.50
C ILE A 13 20.39 -14.38 16.77
N TRP A 14 20.44 -13.95 18.04
CA TRP A 14 20.77 -12.57 18.40
C TRP A 14 22.14 -12.17 17.82
N MET A 15 23.21 -12.91 18.12
CA MET A 15 24.57 -12.62 17.63
C MET A 15 24.74 -12.69 16.10
N LEU A 16 23.80 -13.33 15.38
CA LEU A 16 23.78 -13.38 13.91
C LEU A 16 22.91 -12.28 13.28
N SER A 17 22.08 -11.59 14.08
CA SER A 17 21.13 -10.58 13.61
C SER A 17 21.54 -9.16 14.03
N ASP A 18 22.23 -9.02 15.16
CA ASP A 18 22.88 -7.81 15.66
C ASP A 18 24.16 -7.57 14.83
N ILE A 19 24.03 -6.90 13.68
CA ILE A 19 25.05 -6.82 12.63
C ILE A 19 26.07 -5.70 12.90
N ASP A 20 25.66 -4.62 13.57
CA ASP A 20 26.56 -3.55 14.01
C ASP A 20 27.00 -3.67 15.48
N GLY A 21 26.31 -4.49 16.30
CA GLY A 21 26.69 -4.77 17.68
C GLY A 21 26.23 -3.73 18.70
N ASP A 22 25.26 -2.85 18.37
CA ASP A 22 24.74 -1.84 19.29
C ASP A 22 23.83 -2.42 20.39
N GLY A 23 23.36 -3.66 20.23
CA GLY A 23 22.47 -4.34 21.18
C GLY A 23 20.98 -4.03 21.00
N LYS A 24 20.56 -3.47 19.85
CA LYS A 24 19.16 -3.16 19.52
C LYS A 24 18.87 -3.45 18.04
N LEU A 25 18.26 -4.61 17.77
CA LEU A 25 17.81 -4.99 16.43
C LEU A 25 16.98 -3.89 15.75
N THR A 26 17.51 -3.32 14.67
CA THR A 26 16.79 -2.43 13.75
C THR A 26 15.70 -3.18 12.97
N SER A 27 14.92 -2.48 12.13
CA SER A 27 13.89 -3.11 11.28
C SER A 27 14.45 -4.22 10.39
N ASP A 28 15.62 -3.97 9.80
CA ASP A 28 16.25 -4.87 8.84
C ASP A 28 16.84 -6.10 9.54
N GLU A 29 17.41 -5.90 10.72
CA GLU A 29 17.97 -6.95 11.58
C GLU A 29 16.89 -7.79 12.26
N PHE A 30 15.75 -7.21 12.61
CA PHE A 30 14.59 -7.96 13.09
C PHE A 30 14.03 -8.91 12.01
N VAL A 31 14.09 -8.52 10.73
CA VAL A 31 13.74 -9.41 9.61
C VAL A 31 14.75 -10.55 9.47
N VAL A 32 16.05 -10.29 9.63
CA VAL A 32 17.09 -11.34 9.70
C VAL A 32 16.84 -12.29 10.87
N ALA A 33 16.56 -11.76 12.06
CA ALA A 33 16.25 -12.55 13.25
C ALA A 33 15.03 -13.44 13.06
N MET A 34 13.96 -12.93 12.44
CA MET A 34 12.76 -13.72 12.16
C MET A 34 13.04 -14.84 11.15
N HIS A 35 13.83 -14.56 10.10
CA HIS A 35 14.23 -15.57 9.12
C HIS A 35 15.06 -16.70 9.76
N LEU A 36 16.01 -16.35 10.64
CA LEU A 36 16.81 -17.33 11.39
C LEU A 36 15.96 -18.11 12.43
N VAL A 37 14.96 -17.48 13.05
CA VAL A 37 13.98 -18.18 13.92
C VAL A 37 13.22 -19.24 13.14
N ASP A 38 12.71 -18.93 11.95
CA ASP A 38 11.93 -19.89 11.16
C ASP A 38 12.81 -20.96 10.51
N MET A 39 14.07 -20.66 10.18
CA MET A 39 15.10 -21.63 9.79
C MET A 39 15.43 -22.61 10.92
N ALA A 40 15.56 -22.14 12.16
CA ALA A 40 15.77 -23.02 13.32
C ALA A 40 14.52 -23.89 13.61
N LYS A 41 13.31 -23.34 13.45
CA LYS A 41 12.05 -24.11 13.60
C LYS A 41 11.85 -25.16 12.50
N SER A 42 12.35 -24.94 11.28
CA SER A 42 12.26 -25.92 10.18
C SER A 42 13.21 -27.11 10.37
N GLY A 43 14.05 -27.09 11.41
CA GLY A 43 15.04 -28.12 11.70
C GLY A 43 16.38 -27.93 10.96
N GLN A 44 16.57 -26.80 10.28
CA GLN A 44 17.85 -26.47 9.66
C GLN A 44 18.85 -25.96 10.72
N THR A 45 20.10 -26.40 10.62
CA THR A 45 21.18 -25.96 11.50
C THR A 45 21.53 -24.49 11.21
N LEU A 46 21.45 -23.63 12.22
CA LEU A 46 21.88 -22.24 12.10
C LEU A 46 23.35 -22.14 11.63
N PRO A 47 23.66 -21.31 10.63
CA PRO A 47 25.04 -21.11 10.20
C PRO A 47 25.86 -20.42 11.31
N MET A 48 27.15 -20.72 11.41
CA MET A 48 28.02 -20.11 12.44
C MET A 48 28.40 -18.65 12.13
N THR A 49 28.21 -18.20 10.90
CA THR A 49 28.34 -16.81 10.46
C THR A 49 27.21 -16.48 9.48
N LEU A 50 26.67 -15.26 9.53
CA LEU A 50 25.59 -14.87 8.63
C LEU A 50 26.14 -14.83 7.18
N PRO A 51 25.58 -15.61 6.22
CA PRO A 51 26.04 -15.58 4.84
C PRO A 51 25.86 -14.17 4.25
N GLY A 52 26.81 -13.71 3.43
CA GLY A 52 26.78 -12.36 2.85
C GLY A 52 25.53 -12.07 1.99
N GLU A 53 24.82 -13.11 1.57
CA GLU A 53 23.54 -13.04 0.87
C GLU A 53 22.35 -12.67 1.77
N MET A 54 22.41 -12.99 3.07
CA MET A 54 21.37 -12.68 4.07
C MET A 54 21.57 -11.32 4.78
N VAL A 55 22.70 -10.64 4.54
CA VAL A 55 22.95 -9.28 5.05
C VAL A 55 22.01 -8.28 4.33
N PRO A 56 21.22 -7.45 5.03
CA PRO A 56 20.35 -6.47 4.38
C PRO A 56 21.14 -5.46 3.53
N PRO A 57 20.61 -4.97 2.38
CA PRO A 57 21.34 -4.05 1.50
C PRO A 57 21.84 -2.76 2.17
N SER A 58 21.18 -2.35 3.25
CA SER A 58 21.56 -1.25 4.14
C SER A 58 22.97 -1.41 4.69
N PHE A 59 23.29 -2.57 5.27
CA PHE A 59 24.58 -2.84 5.92
C PHE A 59 25.73 -3.17 4.94
N ARG A 60 25.43 -3.55 3.69
CA ARG A 60 26.46 -3.93 2.69
C ARG A 60 27.43 -2.81 2.29
N ARG A 61 27.13 -1.55 2.60
CA ARG A 61 27.98 -0.39 2.26
C ARG A 61 29.08 -0.07 3.29
N GLY A 62 29.10 -0.72 4.45
CA GLY A 62 30.06 -0.40 5.52
C GLY A 62 31.49 -0.91 5.32
N ARG A 63 31.72 -1.94 4.49
CA ARG A 63 33.01 -2.67 4.45
C ARG A 63 33.78 -2.52 3.14
N SER A 64 34.11 -1.27 2.80
CA SER A 64 34.95 -0.90 1.65
C SER A 64 36.27 -0.25 2.10
N SER A 65 37.15 -1.02 2.73
CA SER A 65 38.54 -0.62 3.01
C SER A 65 39.54 -1.72 2.65
N SER A 66 40.21 -1.50 1.51
CA SER A 66 41.62 -1.80 1.27
C SER A 66 42.17 -3.20 1.59
N PHE A 67 42.24 -4.06 0.57
CA PHE A 67 43.44 -4.89 0.36
C PHE A 67 43.89 -4.84 -1.11
N THR A 68 45.18 -5.09 -1.34
CA THR A 68 45.94 -4.63 -2.51
C THR A 68 46.17 -5.69 -3.58
N ALA A 69 46.20 -5.27 -4.85
CA ALA A 69 46.92 -5.96 -5.93
C ALA A 69 47.55 -4.90 -6.86
N ALA A 70 48.78 -5.13 -7.34
CA ALA A 70 49.54 -4.14 -8.11
C ALA A 70 50.15 -4.74 -9.40
N ALA A 71 49.82 -4.13 -10.54
CA ALA A 71 50.55 -4.13 -11.81
C ALA A 71 50.02 -2.92 -12.61
N ALA A 72 50.78 -1.88 -12.97
CA ALA A 72 52.07 -1.75 -13.67
C ALA A 72 51.93 -1.72 -15.21
N VAL A 73 52.73 -0.85 -15.86
CA VAL A 73 52.69 -0.43 -17.29
C VAL A 73 51.52 0.54 -17.61
N GLY A 74 51.72 1.75 -18.16
CA GLY A 74 52.93 2.51 -18.53
C GLY A 74 52.63 3.97 -18.94
N LEU A 75 53.64 4.84 -19.11
CA LEU A 75 53.55 6.30 -19.37
C LEU A 75 54.79 6.82 -20.15
N PRO A 76 54.80 8.05 -20.76
CA PRO A 76 53.77 8.70 -21.58
C PRO A 76 54.32 8.97 -23.03
N PRO A 77 54.94 10.10 -23.49
CA PRO A 77 54.93 11.55 -23.14
C PRO A 77 54.58 12.56 -24.29
N ALA A 78 54.12 13.77 -23.92
CA ALA A 78 54.20 15.06 -24.68
C ALA A 78 53.42 15.19 -26.03
N THR A 79 53.14 16.38 -26.61
CA THR A 79 53.68 17.76 -26.40
C THR A 79 52.66 18.89 -26.70
N GLY A 80 52.62 19.94 -25.86
CA GLY A 80 52.36 21.35 -26.25
C GLY A 80 50.90 21.84 -26.44
N MET A 81 50.61 23.16 -26.42
CA MET A 81 51.37 24.29 -25.83
C MET A 81 50.48 25.55 -25.64
N SER A 82 50.95 26.52 -24.83
CA SER A 82 50.17 27.67 -24.29
C SER A 82 50.10 28.92 -25.22
N PRO A 83 49.26 29.95 -24.91
CA PRO A 83 48.79 30.93 -25.90
C PRO A 83 49.39 32.35 -25.80
N ALA A 84 48.79 33.26 -26.59
CA ALA A 84 48.78 34.74 -26.52
C ALA A 84 49.92 35.53 -27.22
N ASN A 85 49.50 36.56 -27.98
CA ASN A 85 50.21 37.85 -28.06
C ASN A 85 49.24 39.00 -28.45
N VAL A 86 49.67 40.24 -28.25
CA VAL A 86 48.99 41.52 -28.52
C VAL A 86 49.77 42.31 -29.59
N MET A 87 49.15 43.28 -30.31
CA MET A 87 49.67 44.66 -30.58
C MET A 87 49.11 45.40 -31.84
N GLN A 88 48.21 46.37 -31.60
CA GLN A 88 48.25 47.81 -32.00
C GLN A 88 48.45 48.33 -33.46
N GLN A 89 47.49 49.19 -33.89
CA GLN A 89 47.53 50.39 -34.78
C GLN A 89 47.32 50.34 -36.35
N PRO A 90 46.84 51.46 -37.00
CA PRO A 90 46.37 51.59 -38.41
C PRO A 90 47.28 52.55 -39.26
N PRO A 91 46.90 53.25 -40.38
CA PRO A 91 45.68 53.35 -41.26
C PRO A 91 46.07 53.20 -42.79
N PRO A 92 45.65 53.96 -43.86
CA PRO A 92 44.50 54.87 -44.14
C PRO A 92 43.53 54.57 -45.36
N PRO A 93 43.56 55.14 -46.61
CA PRO A 93 42.32 55.69 -47.21
C PRO A 93 42.00 55.42 -48.73
N ILE A 94 40.96 56.14 -49.24
CA ILE A 94 40.36 56.28 -50.62
C ILE A 94 39.02 55.52 -50.74
N GLY A 95 37.89 56.10 -51.23
CA GLY A 95 37.61 57.48 -51.69
C GLY A 95 36.15 57.66 -52.17
N ALA A 96 35.81 58.83 -52.72
CA ALA A 96 34.47 59.33 -53.12
C ALA A 96 33.48 59.58 -51.94
N VAL A 97 32.93 60.78 -51.66
CA VAL A 97 32.39 61.92 -52.46
C VAL A 97 31.02 61.66 -53.09
N MET A 98 29.99 62.36 -52.58
CA MET A 98 29.04 63.21 -53.34
C MET A 98 28.48 64.32 -52.43
N VAL A 99 28.10 65.46 -53.01
CA VAL A 99 27.69 66.72 -52.35
C VAL A 99 26.63 67.44 -53.21
N ALA A 100 25.92 68.44 -52.64
CA ALA A 100 25.09 69.48 -53.30
C ALA A 100 23.57 69.18 -53.45
N PRO A 101 22.70 70.20 -53.66
CA PRO A 101 22.75 71.57 -53.13
C PRO A 101 21.39 72.11 -52.59
N VAL A 102 21.44 73.34 -52.04
CA VAL A 102 20.29 74.20 -51.67
C VAL A 102 19.83 75.07 -52.85
N PRO A 103 18.52 75.35 -53.02
CA PRO A 103 18.00 76.49 -53.77
C PRO A 103 17.52 77.64 -52.86
N GLN A 104 17.52 78.89 -53.37
CA GLN A 104 17.25 80.11 -52.59
C GLN A 104 15.84 80.69 -52.79
N GLY A 105 15.30 81.27 -51.70
CA GLY A 105 14.76 82.64 -51.71
C GLY A 105 13.25 82.87 -51.93
N MET A 106 12.63 83.67 -51.05
CA MET A 106 11.88 84.88 -51.41
C MET A 106 11.45 85.71 -50.16
N LEU A 107 11.46 87.04 -50.32
CA LEU A 107 10.66 88.03 -49.56
C LEU A 107 9.59 88.58 -50.55
N PRO A 108 8.48 89.24 -50.14
CA PRO A 108 8.37 90.33 -49.14
C PRO A 108 7.20 90.07 -48.14
N LYS A 109 6.56 90.99 -47.39
CA LYS A 109 6.45 92.48 -47.42
C LYS A 109 6.07 93.04 -46.02
N GLN A 110 6.14 94.35 -45.83
CA GLN A 110 5.71 95.10 -44.63
C GLN A 110 4.18 95.34 -44.58
N GLU A 111 3.62 95.41 -43.37
CA GLU A 111 2.58 96.33 -42.81
C GLU A 111 2.07 95.71 -41.48
N SER A 112 1.60 96.42 -40.44
CA SER A 112 1.38 97.87 -40.20
C SER A 112 1.71 98.25 -38.73
N LEU A 113 1.39 99.47 -38.27
CA LEU A 113 1.64 99.99 -36.92
C LEU A 113 0.34 99.97 -36.05
N ASP A 114 0.32 100.78 -34.98
CA ASP A 114 -0.75 101.10 -34.01
C ASP A 114 -0.88 100.09 -32.85
N GLU A 115 -0.43 100.38 -31.62
CA GLU A 115 -0.82 101.44 -30.66
C GLU A 115 -2.07 101.09 -29.83
N LEU A 116 -1.89 100.75 -28.54
CA LEU A 116 -2.22 101.68 -27.44
C LEU A 116 -1.69 101.20 -26.07
N THR A 117 -1.22 102.16 -25.28
CA THR A 117 -0.70 102.04 -23.91
C THR A 117 -1.54 101.21 -22.93
N SER A 118 -0.92 100.26 -22.22
CA SER A 118 -1.44 99.76 -20.93
C SER A 118 -0.33 99.57 -19.89
N ARG A 119 -0.33 100.49 -18.93
CA ARG A 119 0.72 100.86 -17.97
C ARG A 119 0.94 99.82 -16.86
N ALA A 120 1.71 98.76 -17.15
CA ALA A 120 2.41 97.96 -16.13
C ALA A 120 3.81 98.55 -15.86
N ARG A 121 4.34 98.43 -14.64
CA ARG A 121 5.61 99.06 -14.22
C ARG A 121 6.82 98.38 -14.90
N ILE A 122 7.29 98.95 -16.01
CA ILE A 122 8.53 98.53 -16.67
C ILE A 122 9.72 98.98 -15.81
N MET A 123 10.25 98.07 -15.00
CA MET A 123 11.65 98.14 -14.57
C MET A 123 12.53 98.17 -15.83
N PRO A 124 13.62 98.98 -15.88
CA PRO A 124 14.46 99.09 -17.07
C PRO A 124 15.29 97.81 -17.26
N VAL A 125 14.67 96.79 -17.87
CA VAL A 125 15.29 95.52 -18.27
C VAL A 125 16.48 95.84 -19.17
N THR A 126 17.69 95.59 -18.69
CA THR A 126 18.92 95.94 -19.39
C THR A 126 19.11 95.05 -20.63
N PHE A 127 20.05 95.44 -21.50
CA PHE A 127 20.44 94.61 -22.63
C PHE A 127 20.96 93.23 -22.18
N GLU A 128 21.64 93.18 -21.04
CA GLU A 128 22.14 91.93 -20.46
C GLU A 128 21.01 91.05 -19.94
N ASP A 129 20.02 91.61 -19.23
CA ASP A 129 18.84 90.87 -18.76
C ASP A 129 18.07 90.23 -19.94
N ARG A 130 17.88 90.99 -21.02
CA ARG A 130 17.14 90.52 -22.21
C ARG A 130 17.94 89.46 -22.99
N LYS A 131 19.27 89.58 -23.05
CA LYS A 131 20.16 88.56 -23.63
C LYS A 131 20.17 87.29 -22.77
N LYS A 132 20.31 87.43 -21.45
CA LYS A 132 20.28 86.34 -20.46
C LYS A 132 18.95 85.59 -20.52
N LEU A 133 17.81 86.28 -20.55
CA LEU A 133 16.49 85.65 -20.64
C LEU A 133 16.31 84.82 -21.91
N ASN A 134 16.90 85.23 -23.05
CA ASN A 134 16.87 84.44 -24.28
C ASN A 134 17.81 83.23 -24.21
N PHE A 135 19.00 83.39 -23.63
CA PHE A 135 19.93 82.28 -23.38
C PHE A 135 19.32 81.25 -22.43
N ASP A 136 18.74 81.69 -21.30
CA ASP A 136 18.07 80.84 -20.32
C ASP A 136 16.83 80.13 -20.92
N LYS A 137 16.05 80.81 -21.76
CA LYS A 137 14.94 80.17 -22.51
C LYS A 137 15.45 79.13 -23.51
N GLY A 138 16.53 79.40 -24.23
CA GLY A 138 17.19 78.44 -25.14
C GLY A 138 17.77 77.23 -24.40
N GLN A 139 18.39 77.45 -23.24
CA GLN A 139 18.85 76.40 -22.33
C GLN A 139 17.68 75.54 -21.84
N GLN A 140 16.60 76.15 -21.33
CA GLN A 140 15.41 75.43 -20.87
C GLN A 140 14.75 74.63 -22.01
N GLU A 141 14.65 75.20 -23.20
CA GLU A 141 14.07 74.50 -24.36
C GLU A 141 14.93 73.31 -24.79
N LEU A 142 16.26 73.46 -24.82
CA LEU A 142 17.18 72.37 -25.10
C LEU A 142 17.14 71.30 -24.00
N GLN A 143 16.98 71.69 -22.74
CA GLN A 143 16.80 70.77 -21.60
C GLN A 143 15.46 70.02 -21.69
N ARG A 144 14.35 70.69 -22.01
CA ARG A 144 13.05 70.04 -22.25
C ARG A 144 13.12 69.03 -23.39
N ARG A 145 13.77 69.37 -24.52
CA ARG A 145 13.95 68.45 -25.66
C ARG A 145 14.80 67.24 -25.30
N ARG A 146 15.85 67.42 -24.49
CA ARG A 146 16.66 66.30 -23.96
C ARG A 146 15.83 65.40 -23.04
N ALA A 147 15.08 65.98 -22.10
CA ALA A 147 14.23 65.24 -21.17
C ALA A 147 13.11 64.47 -21.89
N LEU A 148 12.46 65.05 -22.91
CA LEU A 148 11.45 64.37 -23.72
C LEU A 148 12.03 63.19 -24.51
N LEU A 149 13.23 63.34 -25.10
CA LEU A 149 13.92 62.26 -25.81
C LEU A 149 14.33 61.12 -24.85
N GLU A 150 14.75 61.46 -23.63
CA GLU A 150 15.10 60.49 -22.59
C GLU A 150 13.86 59.78 -22.03
N GLU A 151 12.74 60.50 -21.83
CA GLU A 151 11.44 59.92 -21.47
C GLU A 151 10.94 58.96 -22.56
N GLU A 152 11.03 59.34 -23.83
CA GLU A 152 10.63 58.51 -24.96
C GLU A 152 11.48 57.23 -25.07
N GLN A 153 12.82 57.34 -24.97
CA GLN A 153 13.70 56.17 -24.91
C GLN A 153 13.43 55.27 -23.70
N LYS A 154 13.13 55.85 -22.53
CA LYS A 154 12.80 55.09 -21.32
C LYS A 154 11.48 54.35 -21.49
N LYS A 155 10.44 55.04 -21.95
CA LYS A 155 9.09 54.51 -22.20
C LYS A 155 9.09 53.39 -23.23
N GLU A 156 9.97 53.47 -24.23
CA GLU A 156 10.14 52.42 -25.23
C GLU A 156 10.92 51.20 -24.67
N LYS A 157 11.95 51.41 -23.84
CA LYS A 157 12.60 50.33 -23.07
C LYS A 157 11.62 49.64 -22.11
N ASP A 158 10.80 50.41 -21.39
CA ASP A 158 9.79 49.91 -20.46
C ASP A 158 8.74 49.04 -21.18
N ARG A 159 8.31 49.45 -22.40
CA ARG A 159 7.44 48.62 -23.28
C ARG A 159 8.11 47.33 -23.72
N GLN A 160 9.37 47.39 -24.14
CA GLN A 160 10.11 46.21 -24.61
C GLN A 160 10.31 45.20 -23.47
N MET A 161 10.67 45.68 -22.27
CA MET A 161 10.74 44.84 -21.06
C MET A 161 9.37 44.25 -20.68
N GLU A 162 8.26 44.97 -20.88
CA GLU A 162 6.93 44.42 -20.61
C GLU A 162 6.54 43.32 -21.61
N ILE A 163 6.85 43.50 -22.91
CA ILE A 163 6.64 42.48 -23.94
C ILE A 163 7.48 41.24 -23.64
N GLU A 164 8.77 41.40 -23.37
CA GLU A 164 9.68 40.31 -23.03
C GLU A 164 9.21 39.56 -21.77
N LYS A 165 8.80 40.28 -20.71
CA LYS A 165 8.24 39.68 -19.49
C LYS A 165 6.97 38.87 -19.77
N ARG A 166 6.05 39.41 -20.59
CA ARG A 166 4.81 38.70 -21.00
C ARG A 166 5.10 37.48 -21.87
N GLU A 167 6.16 37.50 -22.68
CA GLU A 167 6.61 36.32 -23.42
C GLU A 167 7.28 35.28 -22.52
N PHE A 168 8.16 35.70 -21.62
CA PHE A 168 8.81 34.82 -20.65
C PHE A 168 7.76 34.10 -19.79
N GLU A 169 6.77 34.83 -19.27
CA GLU A 169 5.68 34.25 -18.48
C GLU A 169 4.84 33.24 -19.30
N LYS A 170 4.57 33.50 -20.59
CA LYS A 170 3.91 32.53 -21.47
C LYS A 170 4.77 31.28 -21.70
N ARG A 171 6.07 31.43 -21.92
CA ARG A 171 7.02 30.32 -22.13
C ARG A 171 7.12 29.44 -20.86
N GLU A 172 7.19 30.06 -19.68
CA GLU A 172 7.15 29.38 -18.37
C GLU A 172 5.82 28.64 -18.15
N ARG A 173 4.67 29.29 -18.39
CA ARG A 173 3.34 28.66 -18.27
C ARG A 173 3.22 27.42 -19.17
N VAL A 174 3.64 27.52 -20.43
CA VAL A 174 3.61 26.38 -21.38
C VAL A 174 4.56 25.26 -20.94
N ARG A 175 5.75 25.59 -20.41
CA ARG A 175 6.71 24.61 -19.87
C ARG A 175 6.11 23.85 -18.68
N LEU A 176 5.56 24.58 -17.71
CA LEU A 176 4.93 24.00 -16.52
C LEU A 176 3.69 23.17 -16.87
N GLU A 177 2.91 23.60 -17.87
CA GLU A 177 1.77 22.83 -18.37
C GLU A 177 2.18 21.54 -19.07
N GLN A 178 3.25 21.57 -19.89
CA GLN A 178 3.83 20.36 -20.49
C GLN A 178 4.37 19.39 -19.43
N GLU A 179 4.99 19.90 -18.37
CA GLU A 179 5.49 19.08 -17.27
C GLU A 179 4.36 18.45 -16.46
N ARG A 180 3.37 19.25 -16.05
CA ARG A 180 2.14 18.77 -15.38
C ARG A 180 1.39 17.75 -16.25
N ARG A 181 1.36 17.96 -17.58
CA ARG A 181 0.77 17.01 -18.53
C ARG A 181 1.52 15.67 -18.54
N LYS A 182 2.85 15.68 -18.61
CA LYS A 182 3.67 14.45 -18.53
C LYS A 182 3.47 13.72 -17.19
N GLN A 183 3.38 14.46 -16.08
CA GLN A 183 3.09 13.90 -14.77
C GLN A 183 1.71 13.21 -14.75
N MET A 184 0.65 13.88 -15.23
CA MET A 184 -0.70 13.28 -15.33
C MET A 184 -0.76 12.09 -16.30
N GLU A 185 -0.03 12.12 -17.42
CA GLU A 185 0.02 11.00 -18.37
C GLU A 185 0.74 9.78 -17.75
N MET A 186 1.82 10.00 -16.99
CA MET A 186 2.52 8.95 -16.23
C MET A 186 1.65 8.40 -15.07
N GLU A 187 1.01 9.28 -14.30
CA GLU A 187 0.08 8.91 -13.23
C GLU A 187 -1.10 8.10 -13.76
N LYS A 188 -1.66 8.48 -14.91
CA LYS A 188 -2.74 7.74 -15.58
C LYS A 188 -2.31 6.36 -16.09
N MET A 189 -1.05 6.19 -16.48
CA MET A 189 -0.49 4.88 -16.80
C MET A 189 -0.34 4.01 -15.55
N LEU A 190 0.15 4.56 -14.44
CA LEU A 190 0.23 3.86 -13.14
C LEU A 190 -1.16 3.51 -12.58
N ALA A 191 -2.14 4.40 -12.73
CA ALA A 191 -3.53 4.17 -12.34
C ALA A 191 -4.12 2.98 -13.12
N ARG A 192 -3.98 2.96 -14.46
CA ARG A 192 -4.39 1.83 -15.30
C ARG A 192 -3.69 0.53 -14.94
N GLN A 193 -2.40 0.58 -14.58
CA GLN A 193 -1.67 -0.61 -14.17
C GLN A 193 -2.22 -1.21 -12.86
N ARG A 194 -2.60 -0.35 -11.90
CA ARG A 194 -3.27 -0.75 -10.66
C ARG A 194 -4.72 -1.21 -10.89
N GLU A 195 -5.42 -0.61 -11.85
CA GLU A 195 -6.79 -0.99 -12.26
C GLU A 195 -6.80 -2.43 -12.79
N ILE A 196 -5.88 -2.76 -13.72
CA ILE A 196 -5.70 -4.12 -14.25
C ILE A 196 -5.26 -5.11 -13.15
N GLU A 197 -4.42 -4.69 -12.21
CA GLU A 197 -4.01 -5.52 -11.07
C GLU A 197 -5.18 -5.79 -10.11
N ALA A 198 -6.00 -4.78 -9.83
CA ALA A 198 -7.20 -4.90 -9.00
C ALA A 198 -8.28 -5.78 -9.66
N GLU A 199 -8.53 -5.67 -10.97
CA GLU A 199 -9.42 -6.57 -11.71
C GLU A 199 -8.96 -8.03 -11.60
N GLN A 200 -7.66 -8.28 -11.72
CA GLN A 200 -7.11 -9.64 -11.55
C GLN A 200 -7.18 -10.12 -10.09
N GLU A 201 -7.02 -9.24 -9.11
CA GLU A 201 -7.20 -9.58 -7.71
C GLU A 201 -8.68 -9.89 -7.38
N GLU A 202 -9.62 -9.12 -7.93
CA GLU A 202 -11.06 -9.34 -7.79
C GLU A 202 -11.49 -10.67 -8.44
N GLN A 203 -11.02 -10.98 -9.65
CA GLN A 203 -11.25 -12.28 -10.28
C GLN A 203 -10.70 -13.44 -9.44
N ARG A 204 -9.52 -13.27 -8.82
CA ARG A 204 -8.95 -14.28 -7.89
C ARG A 204 -9.78 -14.41 -6.61
N ARG A 205 -10.23 -13.30 -6.03
CA ARG A 205 -11.11 -13.27 -4.85
C ARG A 205 -12.44 -13.96 -5.13
N MET A 206 -13.09 -13.65 -6.25
CA MET A 206 -14.33 -14.30 -6.72
C MET A 206 -14.15 -15.81 -6.90
N LEU A 207 -13.03 -16.27 -7.48
CA LEU A 207 -12.76 -17.70 -7.64
C LEU A 207 -12.51 -18.40 -6.28
N ILE A 208 -11.83 -17.73 -5.35
CA ILE A 208 -11.63 -18.23 -3.97
C ILE A 208 -12.97 -18.32 -3.24
N GLU A 209 -13.79 -17.28 -3.30
CA GLU A 209 -15.11 -17.24 -2.66
C GLU A 209 -16.06 -18.29 -3.25
N GLN A 210 -16.12 -18.44 -4.58
CA GLN A 210 -16.91 -19.50 -5.22
C GLN A 210 -16.46 -20.90 -4.76
N ARG A 211 -15.14 -21.14 -4.69
CA ARG A 211 -14.57 -22.42 -4.21
C ARG A 211 -14.86 -22.66 -2.72
N GLU A 212 -14.86 -21.60 -1.92
CA GLU A 212 -15.18 -21.68 -0.49
C GLU A 212 -16.69 -21.87 -0.26
N ALA A 213 -17.54 -21.20 -1.02
CA ALA A 213 -18.99 -21.40 -1.02
C ALA A 213 -19.37 -22.83 -1.42
N ALA A 214 -18.73 -23.38 -2.46
CA ALA A 214 -18.88 -24.79 -2.85
C ALA A 214 -18.44 -25.75 -1.73
N ARG A 215 -17.32 -25.47 -1.03
CA ARG A 215 -16.93 -26.22 0.17
C ARG A 215 -17.98 -26.13 1.29
N ARG A 216 -18.46 -24.93 1.62
CA ARG A 216 -19.54 -24.71 2.61
C ARG A 216 -20.86 -25.37 2.24
N GLN A 217 -21.14 -25.61 0.95
CA GLN A 217 -22.30 -26.37 0.50
C GLN A 217 -22.08 -27.88 0.65
N MET A 218 -20.94 -28.40 0.19
CA MET A 218 -20.57 -29.82 0.36
C MET A 218 -20.48 -30.23 1.83
N GLU A 219 -19.98 -29.36 2.71
CA GLU A 219 -19.93 -29.59 4.15
C GLU A 219 -21.33 -29.64 4.78
N ARG A 220 -22.24 -28.73 4.39
CA ARG A 220 -23.65 -28.77 4.82
C ARG A 220 -24.37 -30.02 4.34
N MET A 221 -24.17 -30.44 3.08
CA MET A 221 -24.69 -31.72 2.58
C MET A 221 -24.19 -32.90 3.41
N ARG A 222 -22.87 -32.96 3.68
CA ARG A 222 -22.27 -33.99 4.52
C ARG A 222 -22.82 -33.99 5.95
N GLN A 223 -23.10 -32.82 6.53
CA GLN A 223 -23.74 -32.72 7.85
C GLN A 223 -25.17 -33.28 7.84
N LEU A 224 -25.96 -32.94 6.82
CA LEU A 224 -27.33 -33.46 6.65
C LEU A 224 -27.36 -34.98 6.43
N ASP A 225 -26.45 -35.52 5.62
CA ASP A 225 -26.33 -36.97 5.42
C ASP A 225 -25.88 -37.70 6.70
N MET A 226 -24.94 -37.13 7.47
CA MET A 226 -24.53 -37.65 8.79
C MET A 226 -25.67 -37.62 9.81
N GLU A 227 -26.48 -36.56 9.82
CA GLU A 227 -27.65 -36.45 10.70
C GLU A 227 -28.74 -37.45 10.31
N LYS A 228 -29.04 -37.56 9.01
CA LYS A 228 -29.96 -38.55 8.43
C LYS A 228 -29.53 -39.98 8.75
N GLN A 229 -28.24 -40.30 8.62
CA GLN A 229 -27.71 -41.62 8.96
C GLN A 229 -27.82 -41.91 10.47
N ARG A 230 -27.50 -40.94 11.34
CA ARG A 230 -27.71 -41.06 12.79
C ARG A 230 -29.18 -41.28 13.15
N LYS A 231 -30.10 -40.55 12.51
CA LYS A 231 -31.55 -40.72 12.71
C LYS A 231 -32.01 -42.11 12.29
N GLN A 232 -31.53 -42.61 11.15
CA GLN A 232 -31.81 -43.98 10.68
C GLN A 232 -31.23 -45.05 11.62
N GLU A 233 -30.04 -44.85 12.18
CA GLU A 233 -29.47 -45.78 13.17
C GLU A 233 -30.30 -45.82 14.46
N LEU A 234 -30.71 -44.66 14.99
CA LEU A 234 -31.58 -44.57 16.17
C LEU A 234 -32.97 -45.20 15.93
N GLU A 235 -33.54 -45.01 14.73
CA GLU A 235 -34.80 -45.66 14.35
C GLU A 235 -34.66 -47.18 14.20
N ALA A 236 -33.56 -47.66 13.60
CA ALA A 236 -33.25 -49.08 13.52
C ALA A 236 -33.03 -49.72 14.91
N ARG A 237 -32.34 -49.02 15.83
CA ARG A 237 -32.23 -49.43 17.24
C ARG A 237 -33.60 -49.52 17.91
N ARG A 238 -34.45 -48.49 17.77
CA ARG A 238 -35.82 -48.50 18.33
C ARG A 238 -36.65 -49.67 17.79
N ILE A 239 -36.57 -49.95 16.49
CA ILE A 239 -37.29 -51.08 15.87
C ILE A 239 -36.78 -52.42 16.43
N LYS A 240 -35.45 -52.59 16.59
CA LYS A 240 -34.87 -53.78 17.21
C LYS A 240 -35.34 -53.94 18.66
N GLU A 241 -35.22 -52.88 19.46
CA GLU A 241 -35.64 -52.88 20.88
C GLU A 241 -37.14 -53.17 21.03
N GLN A 242 -38.00 -52.65 20.14
CA GLN A 242 -39.42 -53.01 20.09
C GLN A 242 -39.63 -54.50 19.77
N GLY A 243 -38.81 -55.08 18.88
CA GLY A 243 -38.80 -56.53 18.60
C GLY A 243 -38.35 -57.37 19.80
N ASP A 244 -37.25 -56.98 20.45
CA ASP A 244 -36.71 -57.65 21.65
C ASP A 244 -37.72 -57.60 22.81
N VAL A 245 -38.38 -56.46 23.03
CA VAL A 245 -39.47 -56.31 24.02
C VAL A 245 -40.69 -57.16 23.66
N ALA A 246 -41.08 -57.23 22.38
CA ALA A 246 -42.19 -58.08 21.94
C ALA A 246 -41.88 -59.58 22.15
N HIS A 247 -40.66 -60.01 21.83
CA HIS A 247 -40.18 -61.36 22.07
C HIS A 247 -40.12 -61.72 23.56
N LEU A 248 -39.57 -60.83 24.41
CA LEU A 248 -39.56 -61.01 25.86
C LEU A 248 -40.98 -61.08 26.45
N LYS A 249 -41.91 -60.26 25.96
CA LYS A 249 -43.33 -60.30 26.36
C LYS A 249 -44.01 -61.60 25.94
N ALA A 250 -43.72 -62.12 24.74
CA ALA A 250 -44.20 -63.42 24.30
C ALA A 250 -43.65 -64.56 25.18
N LYS A 251 -42.33 -64.60 25.40
CA LYS A 251 -41.68 -65.59 26.27
C LYS A 251 -42.19 -65.53 27.71
N SER A 252 -42.41 -64.33 28.25
CA SER A 252 -43.02 -64.13 29.57
C SER A 252 -44.42 -64.73 29.63
N LYS A 253 -45.26 -64.52 28.61
CA LYS A 253 -46.58 -65.15 28.53
C LYS A 253 -46.49 -66.69 28.47
N THR A 254 -45.58 -67.23 27.67
CA THR A 254 -45.35 -68.69 27.59
C THR A 254 -44.97 -69.27 28.95
N LEU A 255 -44.02 -68.64 29.65
CA LEU A 255 -43.59 -69.07 30.98
C LEU A 255 -44.71 -68.99 32.04
N VAL A 256 -45.60 -67.99 31.95
CA VAL A 256 -46.79 -67.91 32.81
C VAL A 256 -47.72 -69.10 32.58
N CYS A 257 -48.03 -69.44 31.33
CA CYS A 257 -48.86 -70.61 31.03
C CYS A 257 -48.17 -71.94 31.41
N GLU A 258 -46.85 -72.05 31.28
CA GLU A 258 -46.09 -73.19 31.79
C GLU A 258 -46.22 -73.30 33.32
N MET A 259 -46.09 -72.19 34.06
CA MET A 259 -46.29 -72.13 35.51
C MET A 259 -47.71 -72.50 35.93
N GLU A 260 -48.75 -72.03 35.21
CA GLU A 260 -50.15 -72.38 35.43
C GLU A 260 -50.34 -73.92 35.32
N THR A 261 -49.87 -74.54 34.23
CA THR A 261 -49.98 -76.01 34.07
C THR A 261 -49.13 -76.83 35.06
N LEU A 262 -48.11 -76.23 35.68
CA LEU A 262 -47.34 -76.88 36.75
C LEU A 262 -48.04 -76.75 38.10
N ASP A 263 -48.72 -75.63 38.38
CA ASP A 263 -49.52 -75.48 39.59
C ASP A 263 -50.75 -76.41 39.56
N ASP A 264 -51.43 -76.54 38.41
CA ASP A 264 -52.51 -77.52 38.22
C ASP A 264 -52.06 -78.95 38.54
N LYS A 265 -50.88 -79.36 38.03
CA LYS A 265 -50.28 -80.68 38.33
C LYS A 265 -49.92 -80.83 39.81
N LYS A 266 -49.35 -79.78 40.43
CA LYS A 266 -49.05 -79.75 41.86
C LYS A 266 -50.33 -79.89 42.70
N ASN A 267 -51.41 -79.22 42.31
CA ASN A 267 -52.71 -79.27 42.99
C ASN A 267 -53.38 -80.64 42.83
N LEU A 268 -53.29 -81.26 41.65
CA LEU A 268 -53.76 -82.64 41.41
C LEU A 268 -52.98 -83.65 42.27
N LEU A 269 -51.64 -83.60 42.27
CA LEU A 269 -50.80 -84.48 43.08
C LEU A 269 -51.01 -84.28 44.59
N MET A 270 -51.25 -83.05 45.06
CA MET A 270 -51.62 -82.80 46.45
C MET A 270 -53.00 -83.40 46.80
N LYS A 271 -53.96 -83.35 45.87
CA LYS A 271 -55.27 -83.99 46.03
C LYS A 271 -55.12 -85.52 46.13
N GLU A 272 -54.44 -86.16 45.17
CA GLU A 272 -54.16 -87.61 45.18
C GLU A 272 -53.44 -88.03 46.47
N LEU A 273 -52.44 -87.26 46.92
CA LEU A 273 -51.73 -87.49 48.18
C LEU A 273 -52.66 -87.36 49.41
N SER A 274 -53.63 -86.45 49.38
CA SER A 274 -54.63 -86.30 50.45
C SER A 274 -55.63 -87.45 50.47
N GLU A 275 -56.10 -87.91 49.31
CA GLU A 275 -57.01 -89.05 49.18
C GLU A 275 -56.32 -90.35 49.61
N GLY A 276 -55.06 -90.56 49.22
CA GLY A 276 -54.24 -91.67 49.68
C GLY A 276 -54.00 -91.67 51.20
N LYS A 277 -53.77 -90.49 51.80
CA LYS A 277 -53.68 -90.36 53.27
C LYS A 277 -55.00 -90.73 53.94
N THR A 278 -56.13 -90.25 53.43
CA THR A 278 -57.47 -90.59 53.95
C THR A 278 -57.74 -92.10 53.87
N GLN A 279 -57.43 -92.74 52.75
CA GLN A 279 -57.55 -94.19 52.58
C GLN A 279 -56.66 -94.97 53.58
N ILE A 280 -55.41 -94.54 53.79
CA ILE A 280 -54.53 -95.14 54.80
C ILE A 280 -55.12 -94.99 56.21
N THR A 281 -55.68 -93.82 56.55
CA THR A 281 -56.34 -93.63 57.85
C THR A 281 -57.60 -94.48 58.00
N GLU A 282 -58.42 -94.64 56.95
CA GLU A 282 -59.57 -95.55 56.97
C GLU A 282 -59.16 -97.01 57.18
N VAL A 283 -58.12 -97.48 56.48
CA VAL A 283 -57.62 -98.86 56.62
C VAL A 283 -57.07 -99.09 58.02
N ASN A 284 -56.33 -98.14 58.59
CA ASN A 284 -55.85 -98.21 59.97
C ASN A 284 -57.02 -98.23 60.98
N THR A 285 -58.03 -97.37 60.82
CA THR A 285 -59.23 -97.38 61.68
C THR A 285 -60.00 -98.69 61.57
N LYS A 286 -60.21 -99.22 60.36
CA LYS A 286 -60.84 -100.53 60.13
C LYS A 286 -60.03 -101.67 60.78
N MET A 287 -58.70 -101.64 60.67
CA MET A 287 -57.81 -102.62 61.29
C MET A 287 -57.88 -102.59 62.83
N ILE A 288 -57.95 -101.41 63.44
CA ILE A 288 -58.15 -101.25 64.89
C ILE A 288 -59.49 -101.84 65.34
N LEU A 289 -60.59 -101.53 64.63
CA LEU A 289 -61.93 -102.05 64.94
C LEU A 289 -62.03 -103.58 64.78
N MET A 290 -61.36 -104.16 63.77
CA MET A 290 -61.26 -105.61 63.60
C MET A 290 -60.41 -106.27 64.70
N GLY A 291 -59.43 -105.57 65.27
CA GLY A 291 -58.71 -106.03 66.47
C GLY A 291 -59.62 -106.07 67.70
N GLN A 292 -60.41 -105.02 67.93
CA GLN A 292 -61.38 -104.92 69.03
C GLN A 292 -62.56 -105.91 68.94
N SER A 293 -62.70 -106.62 67.82
CA SER A 293 -63.80 -107.59 67.58
C SER A 293 -63.33 -109.05 67.67
N ARG A 294 -62.19 -109.31 68.33
CA ARG A 294 -61.51 -110.62 68.37
C ARG A 294 -61.14 -111.14 69.76
N ASP A 295 -61.42 -110.35 70.80
CA ASP A 295 -61.39 -110.72 72.22
C ASP A 295 -62.83 -110.84 72.77
#